data_AF-A0A7C6EFG8-F1
#
_entry.id   AF-A0A7C6EFG8-F1
#
_cell.length_a   1.000
_cell.length_b   1.000
_cell.length_c   1.000
_cell.angle_alpha   90.00
_cell.angle_beta   90.00
_cell.angle_gamma   90.00
#
_symmetry.space_group_name_H-M   'P 1'
#
loop_
_entity.id
_entity.type
_entity.pdbx_description
1 polymer ?
#
loop_
_entity_poly.entity_id
_entity_poly.type
_entity_poly.pdbx_seq_one_letter_code
_entity_poly.pdbx_strand_id
1 'polypeptide(L)'
;MEEDKVLSNDEEITKEDIMEIKSNLQEVDEDLIVKNDELTNEQANKLLTELRTGRRYFSAAGIGDLYIKTPTVRDQQEADWQYTKMLGKALKEGLPTNKEMEKILDERGLIKEIDEKVDKLTSQIVKLLVELDEIKNLEDKKSKKKSLELAKKIASLRDEATSLKMEKDSYFTNTAEGRANEARMGYLLYKCLYRVDTNERYWEDYEDYLNETNNNLLAQAMYQFITFSAGVSAEFIKEFPEIEVLSKLMAEEG
;
A
#
# COMPACT_ATOMS: atom_id res chain seq x y z
N MET A 1 3.17 64.31 23.47
CA MET A 1 2.71 63.00 22.99
C MET A 1 2.37 63.22 21.52
N GLU A 2 3.38 63.15 20.66
CA GLU A 2 3.86 61.93 19.95
C GLU A 2 2.83 61.49 18.90
N GLU A 3 3.13 61.15 17.64
CA GLU A 3 4.31 61.17 16.78
C GLU A 3 3.80 60.91 15.33
N ASP A 4 4.60 61.29 14.33
CA ASP A 4 4.61 60.94 12.89
C ASP A 4 4.31 59.44 12.56
N LYS A 5 3.99 58.92 11.36
CA LYS A 5 4.29 59.29 9.95
C LYS A 5 3.47 58.42 8.97
N VAL A 6 3.30 58.95 7.76
CA VAL A 6 2.76 58.32 6.53
C VAL A 6 3.78 57.36 5.89
N LEU A 7 3.32 56.28 5.23
CA LEU A 7 3.58 55.95 3.80
C LEU A 7 2.89 54.64 3.37
N SER A 8 2.01 54.79 2.39
CA SER A 8 1.45 53.77 1.51
C SER A 8 2.50 53.27 0.52
N ASN A 9 2.32 52.04 0.00
CA ASN A 9 2.43 51.75 -1.43
C ASN A 9 1.71 50.42 -1.72
N ASP A 10 0.52 50.52 -2.31
CA ASP A 10 -0.09 49.49 -3.13
C ASP A 10 0.62 49.49 -4.48
N GLU A 11 0.89 48.30 -5.04
CA GLU A 11 1.10 48.16 -6.49
C GLU A 11 0.12 47.12 -7.05
N GLU A 12 -0.78 47.60 -7.90
CA GLU A 12 -1.68 46.81 -8.75
C GLU A 12 -0.92 46.33 -10.01
N ILE A 13 -1.06 45.04 -10.32
CA ILE A 13 -0.47 44.41 -11.51
C ILE A 13 -1.24 44.82 -12.77
N THR A 14 -0.53 45.26 -13.80
CA THR A 14 -1.09 45.83 -15.05
C THR A 14 -1.16 44.81 -16.19
N LYS A 15 -1.86 45.18 -17.28
CA LYS A 15 -2.05 44.31 -18.46
C LYS A 15 -0.76 44.13 -19.29
N GLU A 16 0.15 45.09 -19.27
CA GLU A 16 1.48 44.96 -19.84
C GLU A 16 2.32 43.90 -19.10
N ASP A 17 2.23 43.82 -17.77
CA ASP A 17 2.91 42.80 -16.96
C ASP A 17 2.46 41.37 -17.36
N ILE A 18 1.18 41.22 -17.73
CA ILE A 18 0.59 39.96 -18.21
C ILE A 18 1.04 39.60 -19.64
N MET A 19 1.40 40.58 -20.48
CA MET A 19 1.90 40.33 -21.84
C MET A 19 3.38 39.98 -21.87
N GLU A 20 4.19 40.55 -20.98
CA GLU A 20 5.60 40.17 -20.82
C GLU A 20 5.74 38.73 -20.31
N ILE A 21 4.86 38.31 -19.40
CA ILE A 21 4.72 36.91 -18.95
C ILE A 21 4.36 35.96 -20.11
N LYS A 22 3.62 36.42 -21.12
CA LYS A 22 3.20 35.58 -22.27
C LYS A 22 4.24 35.50 -23.39
N SER A 23 5.10 36.50 -23.55
CA SER A 23 6.06 36.56 -24.66
C SER A 23 7.29 35.67 -24.45
N ASN A 24 7.65 35.39 -23.20
CA ASN A 24 8.84 34.57 -22.88
C ASN A 24 8.54 33.07 -22.71
N LEU A 25 7.28 32.66 -22.89
CA LEU A 25 6.88 31.27 -23.07
C LEU A 25 7.12 30.84 -24.53
N GLN A 26 8.39 30.63 -24.92
CA GLN A 26 8.73 29.83 -26.09
C GLN A 26 10.16 29.29 -26.03
N GLU A 27 10.32 28.16 -25.34
CA GLU A 27 11.06 26.98 -25.76
C GLU A 27 10.54 25.85 -24.87
N VAL A 28 9.89 24.85 -25.47
CA VAL A 28 9.47 23.65 -24.75
C VAL A 28 10.75 22.86 -24.53
N ASP A 29 11.30 22.98 -23.32
CA ASP A 29 12.46 22.22 -22.89
C ASP A 29 12.13 20.72 -22.96
N GLU A 30 13.03 19.95 -23.59
CA GLU A 30 12.93 18.48 -23.69
C GLU A 30 13.04 17.80 -22.31
N ASP A 31 13.23 18.59 -21.25
CA ASP A 31 13.22 18.20 -19.83
C ASP A 31 11.81 18.11 -19.19
N LEU A 32 10.75 18.04 -20.00
CA LEU A 32 9.45 17.45 -19.62
C LEU A 32 9.54 15.92 -19.39
N ILE A 33 10.72 15.45 -18.99
CA ILE A 33 10.90 14.24 -18.23
C ILE A 33 10.16 14.50 -16.91
N VAL A 34 8.94 13.96 -16.82
CA VAL A 34 8.38 13.50 -15.56
C VAL A 34 9.56 12.89 -14.80
N LYS A 35 10.07 13.60 -13.78
CA LYS A 35 11.00 13.00 -12.83
C LYS A 35 10.19 11.88 -12.20
N ASN A 36 10.23 10.71 -12.82
CA ASN A 36 9.95 9.47 -12.16
C ASN A 36 10.78 9.55 -10.90
N ASP A 37 10.13 9.49 -9.74
CA ASP A 37 10.81 9.20 -8.50
C ASP A 37 11.68 7.96 -8.77
N GLU A 38 12.97 8.19 -8.98
CA GLU A 38 13.89 7.12 -9.34
C GLU A 38 13.90 6.17 -8.15
N LEU A 39 13.46 4.93 -8.37
CA LEU A 39 13.70 3.84 -7.43
C LEU A 39 15.14 3.97 -6.95
N THR A 40 15.36 4.03 -5.64
CA THR A 40 16.72 4.06 -5.11
C THR A 40 17.50 2.88 -5.70
N ASN A 41 18.79 3.04 -5.97
CA ASN A 41 19.60 1.97 -6.57
C ASN A 41 19.44 0.63 -5.83
N GLU A 42 19.22 0.68 -4.51
CA GLU A 42 18.92 -0.51 -3.70
C GLU A 42 17.55 -1.13 -4.00
N GLN A 43 16.48 -0.33 -4.04
CA GLN A 43 15.12 -0.80 -4.41
C GLN A 43 15.06 -1.30 -5.85
N ALA A 44 15.69 -0.59 -6.78
CA ALA A 44 15.80 -0.99 -8.17
C ALA A 44 16.54 -2.33 -8.29
N ASN A 45 17.66 -2.50 -7.59
CA ASN A 45 18.40 -3.77 -7.58
C ASN A 45 17.61 -4.91 -6.93
N LYS A 46 16.83 -4.63 -5.88
CA LYS A 46 15.95 -5.62 -5.24
C LYS A 46 14.87 -6.08 -6.20
N LEU A 47 14.14 -5.15 -6.84
CA LEU A 47 13.12 -5.47 -7.84
C LEU A 47 13.69 -6.16 -9.08
N LEU A 48 14.85 -5.72 -9.58
CA LEU A 48 15.54 -6.38 -10.69
C LEU A 48 15.99 -7.79 -10.31
N THR A 49 16.44 -8.00 -9.08
CA THR A 49 16.77 -9.33 -8.57
C THR A 49 15.52 -10.20 -8.50
N GLU A 50 14.40 -9.67 -8.01
CA GLU A 50 13.11 -10.37 -7.98
C GLU A 50 12.65 -10.75 -9.39
N LEU A 51 12.65 -9.81 -10.34
CA LEU A 51 12.26 -10.05 -11.73
C LEU A 51 13.18 -11.06 -12.42
N ARG A 52 14.49 -10.95 -12.22
CA ARG A 52 15.48 -11.83 -12.84
C ARG A 52 15.43 -13.25 -12.29
N THR A 53 15.20 -13.39 -10.98
CA THR A 53 15.27 -14.69 -10.29
C THR A 53 13.91 -15.36 -10.13
N GLY A 54 12.82 -14.59 -10.24
CA GLY A 54 11.48 -15.01 -9.85
C GLY A 54 11.35 -15.28 -8.34
N ARG A 55 12.21 -14.65 -7.52
CA ARG A 55 12.30 -14.89 -6.07
C ARG A 55 12.31 -13.61 -5.26
N ARG A 56 11.52 -13.57 -4.19
CA ARG A 56 11.53 -12.50 -3.17
C ARG A 56 12.19 -12.98 -1.89
N TYR A 57 13.20 -12.26 -1.42
CA TYR A 57 13.95 -12.58 -0.20
C TYR A 57 13.51 -11.70 0.97
N PHE A 58 13.42 -12.27 2.17
CA PHE A 58 13.12 -11.53 3.40
C PHE A 58 13.65 -12.28 4.63
N SER A 59 13.91 -11.54 5.71
CA SER A 59 14.33 -12.13 6.99
C SER A 59 13.16 -12.23 7.95
N ALA A 60 13.00 -13.38 8.59
CA ALA A 60 12.00 -13.61 9.64
C ALA A 60 12.70 -13.74 11.00
N ALA A 61 12.25 -12.93 11.97
CA ALA A 61 12.87 -12.85 13.28
C ALA A 61 12.84 -14.22 13.99
N GLY A 62 14.02 -14.68 14.44
CA GLY A 62 14.18 -15.97 15.12
C GLY A 62 14.13 -17.20 14.21
N ILE A 63 13.97 -17.02 12.89
CA ILE A 63 13.88 -18.11 11.91
C ILE A 63 15.04 -18.08 10.93
N GLY A 64 15.46 -16.88 10.51
CA GLY A 64 16.52 -16.67 9.54
C GLY A 64 15.99 -16.14 8.21
N ASP A 65 16.80 -16.28 7.17
CA ASP A 65 16.49 -15.76 5.84
C ASP A 65 15.66 -16.75 5.03
N LEU A 66 14.56 -16.24 4.49
CA LEU A 66 13.58 -16.98 3.70
C LEU A 66 13.46 -16.35 2.32
N TYR A 67 12.90 -17.12 1.39
CA TYR A 67 12.51 -16.58 0.10
C TYR A 67 11.28 -17.25 -0.48
N ILE A 68 10.55 -16.51 -1.30
CA ILE A 68 9.33 -16.94 -1.99
C ILE A 68 9.64 -17.16 -3.46
N LYS A 69 9.14 -18.25 -4.05
CA LYS A 69 9.15 -18.51 -5.50
C LYS A 69 7.80 -18.20 -6.13
N THR A 70 7.80 -17.93 -7.44
CA THR A 70 6.56 -17.89 -8.22
C THR A 70 5.96 -19.31 -8.31
N PRO A 71 4.65 -19.50 -8.04
CA PRO A 71 4.02 -20.80 -8.14
C PRO A 71 4.02 -21.31 -9.58
N THR A 72 4.27 -22.60 -9.76
CA THR A 72 4.15 -23.24 -11.08
C THR A 72 2.67 -23.44 -11.44
N VAL A 73 2.38 -23.75 -12.71
CA VAL A 73 1.02 -24.12 -13.15
C VAL A 73 0.48 -25.30 -12.35
N ARG A 74 1.34 -26.26 -11.99
CA ARG A 74 0.95 -27.40 -11.16
C ARG A 74 0.59 -26.96 -9.74
N ASP A 75 1.36 -26.06 -9.14
CA ASP A 75 1.06 -25.54 -7.80
C ASP A 75 -0.29 -24.80 -7.79
N GLN A 76 -0.59 -24.04 -8.85
CA GLN A 76 -1.89 -23.38 -9.01
C GLN A 76 -3.05 -24.38 -9.12
N GLN A 77 -2.90 -25.43 -9.92
CA GLN A 77 -3.92 -26.49 -10.03
C GLN A 77 -4.15 -27.22 -8.69
N GLU A 78 -3.07 -27.52 -7.96
CA GLU A 78 -3.15 -28.16 -6.64
C GLU A 78 -3.81 -27.21 -5.61
N ALA A 79 -3.58 -25.90 -5.70
CA ALA A 79 -4.23 -24.89 -4.87
C ALA A 79 -5.73 -24.73 -5.21
N ASP A 80 -6.09 -24.74 -6.48
CA ASP A 80 -7.49 -24.68 -6.93
C ASP A 80 -8.28 -25.93 -6.50
N TRP A 81 -7.60 -27.07 -6.38
CA TRP A 81 -8.17 -28.26 -5.76
C TRP A 81 -8.46 -28.05 -4.27
N GLN A 82 -7.54 -27.43 -3.51
CA GLN A 82 -7.79 -27.07 -2.10
C GLN A 82 -8.97 -26.10 -1.97
N TYR A 83 -9.03 -25.10 -2.86
CA TYR A 83 -10.15 -24.17 -2.94
C TYR A 83 -11.48 -24.93 -3.10
N THR A 84 -11.57 -25.81 -4.10
CA THR A 84 -12.79 -26.56 -4.41
C THR A 84 -13.21 -27.47 -3.25
N LYS A 85 -12.24 -28.15 -2.62
CA LYS A 85 -12.48 -28.99 -1.45
C LYS A 85 -13.04 -28.19 -0.28
N MET A 86 -12.43 -27.04 0.02
CA MET A 86 -12.85 -26.19 1.14
C MET A 86 -14.19 -25.51 0.87
N LEU A 87 -14.43 -25.03 -0.36
CA LEU A 87 -15.71 -24.46 -0.77
C LEU A 87 -16.85 -25.47 -0.59
N GLY A 88 -16.66 -26.69 -1.07
CA GLY A 88 -17.65 -27.76 -0.91
C GLY A 88 -17.90 -28.15 0.54
N LYS A 89 -16.88 -28.08 1.41
CA LYS A 89 -17.03 -28.28 2.85
C LYS A 89 -17.82 -27.14 3.50
N ALA A 90 -17.41 -25.90 3.27
CA ALA A 90 -18.04 -24.71 3.84
C ALA A 90 -19.53 -24.59 3.45
N LEU A 91 -19.88 -24.88 2.20
CA LEU A 91 -21.27 -24.90 1.75
C LEU A 91 -22.10 -25.98 2.45
N LYS A 92 -21.53 -27.18 2.67
CA LYS A 92 -22.19 -28.26 3.43
C LYS A 92 -22.39 -27.91 4.90
N GLU A 93 -21.47 -27.13 5.46
CA GLU A 93 -21.55 -26.60 6.83
C GLU A 93 -22.49 -25.39 6.95
N GLY A 94 -23.06 -24.92 5.83
CA GLY A 94 -24.06 -23.84 5.81
C GLY A 94 -23.45 -22.44 5.91
N LEU A 95 -22.17 -22.27 5.60
CA LEU A 95 -21.58 -20.93 5.49
C LEU A 95 -22.23 -20.18 4.32
N PRO A 96 -22.53 -18.88 4.48
CA PRO A 96 -23.10 -18.08 3.41
C PRO A 96 -22.07 -17.90 2.30
N THR A 97 -22.54 -17.78 1.07
CA THR A 97 -21.74 -17.30 -0.05
C THR A 97 -21.41 -15.82 0.09
N ASN A 98 -20.40 -15.34 -0.61
CA ASN A 98 -20.08 -13.90 -0.70
C ASN A 98 -21.32 -13.08 -1.09
N LYS A 99 -22.10 -13.57 -2.06
CA LYS A 99 -23.31 -12.89 -2.55
C LYS A 99 -24.41 -12.81 -1.50
N GLU A 100 -24.58 -13.88 -0.72
CA GLU A 100 -25.55 -13.89 0.39
C GLU A 100 -25.09 -12.97 1.52
N MET A 101 -23.79 -12.97 1.85
CA MET A 101 -23.23 -12.06 2.84
C MET A 101 -23.37 -10.59 2.40
N GLU A 102 -23.07 -10.28 1.15
CA GLU A 102 -23.24 -8.95 0.57
C GLU A 102 -24.68 -8.46 0.73
N LYS A 103 -25.67 -9.31 0.41
CA LYS A 103 -27.08 -9.00 0.62
C LYS A 103 -27.41 -8.73 2.08
N ILE A 104 -26.92 -9.55 3.02
CA ILE A 104 -27.14 -9.36 4.47
C ILE A 104 -26.57 -8.01 4.93
N LEU A 105 -25.38 -7.65 4.46
CA LEU A 105 -24.72 -6.40 4.85
C LEU A 105 -25.38 -5.17 4.22
N ASP A 106 -25.84 -5.30 2.97
CA ASP A 106 -26.58 -4.24 2.26
C ASP A 106 -27.94 -3.96 2.91
N GLU A 107 -28.68 -5.01 3.29
CA GLU A 107 -29.94 -4.87 4.05
C GLU A 107 -29.74 -4.18 5.40
N ARG A 108 -28.54 -4.29 5.99
CA ARG A 108 -28.14 -3.61 7.23
C ARG A 108 -27.55 -2.22 7.01
N GLY A 109 -27.37 -1.80 5.75
CA GLY A 109 -26.76 -0.52 5.38
C GLY A 109 -25.25 -0.42 5.64
N LEU A 110 -24.59 -1.53 6.03
CA LEU A 110 -23.19 -1.52 6.45
C LEU A 110 -22.22 -1.27 5.27
N ILE A 111 -22.46 -1.94 4.14
CA ILE A 111 -21.60 -1.77 2.95
C ILE A 111 -21.64 -0.33 2.47
N LYS A 112 -22.86 0.22 2.30
CA LYS A 112 -23.04 1.58 1.81
C LYS A 112 -22.41 2.62 2.74
N GLU A 113 -22.59 2.48 4.05
CA GLU A 113 -21.99 3.39 5.03
C GLU A 113 -20.45 3.36 4.97
N ILE A 114 -19.86 2.17 4.88
CA ILE A 114 -18.41 2.01 4.77
C ILE A 114 -17.90 2.61 3.46
N ASP A 115 -18.55 2.29 2.33
CA ASP A 115 -18.12 2.77 1.01
C ASP A 115 -18.20 4.30 0.91
N GLU A 116 -19.28 4.92 1.39
CA GLU A 116 -19.41 6.38 1.43
C GLU A 116 -18.31 7.06 2.29
N LYS A 117 -17.98 6.45 3.45
CA LYS A 117 -16.90 6.96 4.32
C LYS A 117 -15.55 6.82 3.65
N VAL A 118 -15.25 5.66 3.07
CA VAL A 118 -13.99 5.39 2.36
C VAL A 118 -13.83 6.35 1.18
N ASP A 119 -14.88 6.57 0.39
CA ASP A 119 -14.84 7.49 -0.76
C ASP A 119 -14.58 8.94 -0.31
N LYS A 120 -15.21 9.36 0.79
CA LYS A 120 -14.99 10.69 1.37
C LYS A 120 -13.55 10.85 1.88
N LEU A 121 -13.03 9.88 2.63
CA LEU A 121 -11.65 9.89 3.13
C LEU A 121 -10.65 9.89 1.97
N THR A 122 -10.86 9.04 0.97
CA THR A 122 -10.00 8.95 -0.22
C THR A 122 -10.00 10.27 -1.00
N SER A 123 -11.18 10.88 -1.17
CA SER A 123 -11.29 12.20 -1.82
C SER A 123 -10.58 13.31 -1.04
N GLN A 124 -10.57 13.24 0.30
CA GLN A 124 -9.81 14.18 1.14
C GLN A 124 -8.31 13.95 1.02
N ILE A 125 -7.86 12.69 1.03
CA ILE A 125 -6.46 12.32 0.85
C ILE A 125 -5.94 12.86 -0.48
N VAL A 126 -6.65 12.64 -1.59
CA VAL A 126 -6.24 13.13 -2.91
C VAL A 126 -6.07 14.65 -2.93
N LYS A 127 -6.99 15.41 -2.32
CA LYS A 127 -6.87 16.87 -2.24
C LYS A 127 -5.65 17.33 -1.44
N LEU A 128 -5.40 16.70 -0.29
CA LEU A 128 -4.26 17.03 0.56
C LEU A 128 -2.94 16.60 -0.08
N LEU A 129 -2.92 15.53 -0.88
CA LEU A 129 -1.74 15.10 -1.63
C LEU A 129 -1.32 16.13 -2.68
N VAL A 130 -2.27 16.71 -3.41
CA VAL A 130 -1.98 17.80 -4.37
C VAL A 130 -1.34 18.98 -3.63
N GLU A 131 -1.93 19.40 -2.51
CA GLU A 131 -1.38 20.50 -1.71
C GLU A 131 0.00 20.15 -1.11
N LEU A 132 0.20 18.91 -0.68
CA LEU A 132 1.49 18.45 -0.17
C LEU A 132 2.56 18.47 -1.26
N ASP A 133 2.23 18.02 -2.47
CA ASP A 133 3.16 17.96 -3.59
C ASP A 133 3.68 19.35 -3.99
N GLU A 134 2.81 20.36 -3.96
CA GLU A 134 3.16 21.76 -4.23
C GLU A 134 4.16 22.35 -3.22
N ILE A 135 4.13 21.90 -1.96
CA ILE A 135 4.88 22.55 -0.87
C ILE A 135 6.00 21.69 -0.26
N LYS A 136 6.05 20.37 -0.52
CA LYS A 136 6.97 19.44 0.16
C LYS A 136 8.45 19.73 -0.11
N ASN A 137 8.76 20.35 -1.25
CA ASN A 137 10.13 20.68 -1.67
C ASN A 137 10.56 22.12 -1.33
N LEU A 138 9.69 22.91 -0.69
CA LEU A 138 10.02 24.28 -0.30
C LEU A 138 10.82 24.30 1.01
N GLU A 139 11.94 25.01 1.01
CA GLU A 139 12.89 25.02 2.13
C GLU A 139 12.51 25.98 3.27
N ASP A 140 11.53 26.85 3.07
CA ASP A 140 11.15 27.83 4.09
C ASP A 140 10.47 27.16 5.30
N LYS A 141 10.71 27.73 6.49
CA LYS A 141 10.24 27.18 7.78
C LYS A 141 8.72 27.02 7.83
N LYS A 142 7.96 27.88 7.15
CA LYS A 142 6.50 27.85 7.15
C LYS A 142 6.00 26.69 6.30
N SER A 143 6.59 26.48 5.12
CA SER A 143 6.27 25.36 4.23
C SER A 143 6.65 24.02 4.83
N LYS A 144 7.85 23.89 5.44
CA LYS A 144 8.24 22.66 6.18
C LYS A 144 7.26 22.29 7.28
N LYS A 145 6.80 23.28 8.06
CA LYS A 145 5.79 23.04 9.10
C LYS A 145 4.45 22.61 8.50
N LYS A 146 4.02 23.25 7.40
CA LYS A 146 2.75 22.96 6.74
C LYS A 146 2.78 21.58 6.06
N SER A 147 3.86 21.21 5.39
CA SER A 147 4.03 19.88 4.78
C SER A 147 3.97 18.77 5.82
N LEU A 148 4.55 18.98 7.01
CA LEU A 148 4.44 18.05 8.13
C LEU A 148 3.00 17.87 8.62
N GLU A 149 2.26 18.96 8.81
CA GLU A 149 0.85 18.90 9.25
C GLU A 149 -0.01 18.17 8.20
N LEU A 150 0.21 18.44 6.91
CA LEU A 150 -0.46 17.73 5.82
C LEU A 150 -0.11 16.25 5.81
N ALA A 151 1.17 15.89 5.92
CA ALA A 151 1.63 14.51 5.93
C ALA A 151 1.01 13.69 7.08
N LYS A 152 1.01 14.24 8.30
CA LYS A 152 0.35 13.60 9.46
C LYS A 152 -1.14 13.40 9.23
N LYS A 153 -1.81 14.41 8.67
CA LYS A 153 -3.24 14.33 8.38
C LYS A 153 -3.55 13.30 7.30
N ILE A 154 -2.76 13.24 6.24
CA ILE A 154 -2.90 12.25 5.18
C ILE A 154 -2.70 10.84 5.75
N ALA A 155 -1.64 10.62 6.53
CA ALA A 155 -1.38 9.33 7.17
C ALA A 155 -2.56 8.89 8.04
N SER A 156 -3.08 9.76 8.90
CA SER A 156 -4.24 9.47 9.74
C SER A 156 -5.50 9.13 8.93
N LEU A 157 -5.79 9.86 7.85
CA LEU A 157 -6.95 9.59 7.00
C LEU A 157 -6.79 8.26 6.25
N ARG A 158 -5.56 7.93 5.81
CA ARG A 158 -5.25 6.67 5.13
C ARG A 158 -5.39 5.48 6.07
N ASP A 159 -4.94 5.61 7.31
CA ASP A 159 -5.10 4.59 8.34
C ASP A 159 -6.58 4.33 8.63
N GLU A 160 -7.40 5.38 8.74
CA GLU A 160 -8.85 5.25 8.92
C GLU A 160 -9.52 4.58 7.71
N ALA A 161 -9.19 5.02 6.48
CA ALA A 161 -9.73 4.41 5.27
C ALA A 161 -9.32 2.93 5.11
N THR A 162 -8.09 2.59 5.50
CA THR A 162 -7.59 1.22 5.49
C THR A 162 -8.31 0.37 6.54
N SER A 163 -8.51 0.91 7.74
CA SER A 163 -9.24 0.23 8.82
C SER A 163 -10.67 -0.11 8.43
N LEU A 164 -11.38 0.83 7.76
CA LEU A 164 -12.73 0.61 7.25
C LEU A 164 -12.78 -0.47 6.16
N LYS A 165 -11.79 -0.50 5.26
CA LYS A 165 -11.67 -1.57 4.26
C LYS A 165 -11.42 -2.93 4.91
N MET A 166 -10.53 -2.99 5.90
CA MET A 166 -10.27 -4.22 6.67
C MET A 166 -11.53 -4.70 7.41
N GLU A 167 -12.31 -3.77 7.98
CA GLU A 167 -13.61 -4.10 8.58
C GLU A 167 -14.55 -4.70 7.54
N LYS A 168 -14.69 -4.08 6.35
CA LYS A 168 -15.51 -4.61 5.26
C LYS A 168 -15.07 -6.02 4.86
N ASP A 169 -13.78 -6.21 4.62
CA ASP A 169 -13.21 -7.50 4.21
C ASP A 169 -13.42 -8.58 5.30
N SER A 170 -13.41 -8.20 6.58
CA SER A 170 -13.62 -9.12 7.70
C SER A 170 -14.97 -9.82 7.68
N TYR A 171 -16.01 -9.18 7.13
CA TYR A 171 -17.32 -9.80 6.96
C TYR A 171 -17.29 -10.95 5.97
N PHE A 172 -16.40 -10.89 4.97
CA PHE A 172 -16.28 -11.90 3.93
C PHE A 172 -15.34 -13.06 4.31
N THR A 173 -14.49 -12.91 5.33
CA THR A 173 -13.55 -13.96 5.78
C THR A 173 -14.26 -15.27 6.17
N ASN A 174 -15.49 -15.18 6.70
CA ASN A 174 -16.26 -16.34 7.16
C ASN A 174 -17.30 -16.85 6.15
N THR A 175 -17.24 -16.39 4.90
CA THR A 175 -18.06 -16.93 3.82
C THR A 175 -17.46 -18.23 3.27
N ALA A 176 -18.24 -18.97 2.49
CA ALA A 176 -17.78 -20.18 1.85
C ALA A 176 -16.57 -19.90 0.91
N GLU A 177 -16.64 -18.84 0.11
CA GLU A 177 -15.55 -18.40 -0.76
C GLU A 177 -14.38 -17.82 0.03
N GLY A 178 -14.63 -17.11 1.14
CA GLY A 178 -13.59 -16.59 2.02
C GLY A 178 -12.71 -17.71 2.59
N ARG A 179 -13.34 -18.75 3.15
CA ARG A 179 -12.62 -19.95 3.65
C ARG A 179 -11.91 -20.69 2.53
N ALA A 180 -12.53 -20.81 1.37
CA ALA A 180 -11.91 -21.46 0.22
C ALA A 180 -10.68 -20.71 -0.29
N ASN A 181 -10.74 -19.37 -0.32
CA ASN A 181 -9.61 -18.54 -0.73
C ASN A 181 -8.48 -18.58 0.30
N GLU A 182 -8.80 -18.59 1.60
CA GLU A 182 -7.82 -18.78 2.68
C GLU A 182 -7.05 -20.10 2.51
N ALA A 183 -7.76 -21.21 2.25
CA ALA A 183 -7.14 -22.51 1.99
C ALA A 183 -6.24 -22.50 0.74
N ARG A 184 -6.71 -21.86 -0.35
CA ARG A 184 -5.95 -21.70 -1.60
C ARG A 184 -4.66 -20.94 -1.39
N MET A 185 -4.74 -19.78 -0.73
CA MET A 185 -3.60 -18.91 -0.45
C MET A 185 -2.60 -19.59 0.49
N GLY A 186 -3.09 -20.26 1.53
CA GLY A 186 -2.23 -21.03 2.43
C GLY A 186 -1.50 -22.17 1.73
N TYR A 187 -2.17 -22.87 0.81
CA TYR A 187 -1.52 -23.93 0.02
C TYR A 187 -0.42 -23.38 -0.89
N LEU A 188 -0.67 -22.25 -1.56
CA LEU A 188 0.34 -21.60 -2.40
C LEU A 188 1.53 -21.12 -1.57
N LEU A 189 1.28 -20.51 -0.42
CA LEU A 189 2.34 -20.07 0.49
C LEU A 189 3.21 -21.26 0.94
N TYR A 190 2.58 -22.37 1.35
CA TYR A 190 3.26 -23.62 1.67
C TYR A 190 4.21 -24.07 0.53
N LYS A 191 3.71 -24.10 -0.71
CA LYS A 191 4.50 -24.53 -1.87
C LYS A 191 5.64 -23.59 -2.21
N CYS A 192 5.49 -22.30 -1.91
CA CYS A 192 6.35 -21.26 -2.43
C CYS A 192 7.36 -20.72 -1.44
N LEU A 193 7.28 -21.03 -0.14
CA LEU A 193 8.20 -20.56 0.88
C LEU A 193 9.39 -21.51 1.10
N TYR A 194 10.60 -20.97 1.02
CA TYR A 194 11.85 -21.72 1.12
C TYR A 194 12.82 -21.07 2.10
N ARG A 195 13.70 -21.88 2.69
CA ARG A 195 14.84 -21.42 3.47
C ARG A 195 16.01 -21.08 2.56
N VAL A 196 16.72 -19.98 2.83
CA VAL A 196 17.85 -19.54 1.98
C VAL A 196 19.06 -20.46 2.14
N ASP A 197 19.31 -20.95 3.35
CA ASP A 197 20.48 -21.76 3.72
C ASP A 197 20.44 -23.18 3.13
N THR A 198 19.30 -23.87 3.24
CA THR A 198 19.14 -25.24 2.72
C THR A 198 18.58 -25.27 1.30
N ASN A 199 17.96 -24.18 0.85
CA ASN A 199 17.22 -24.11 -0.41
C ASN A 199 16.05 -25.13 -0.49
N GLU A 200 15.58 -25.61 0.66
CA GLU A 200 14.44 -26.51 0.82
C GLU A 200 13.19 -25.72 1.22
N ARG A 201 12.00 -26.33 1.06
CA ARG A 201 10.75 -25.70 1.52
C ARG A 201 10.82 -25.48 3.02
N TYR A 202 10.22 -24.38 3.48
CA TYR A 202 10.19 -24.07 4.90
C TYR A 202 9.39 -25.12 5.68
N TRP A 203 8.22 -25.51 5.15
CA TRP A 203 7.40 -26.62 5.64
C TRP A 203 7.60 -27.86 4.77
N GLU A 204 7.68 -29.03 5.40
CA GLU A 204 7.92 -30.29 4.69
C GLU A 204 6.73 -30.67 3.81
N ASP A 205 5.54 -30.61 4.41
CA ASP A 205 4.25 -30.88 3.79
C ASP A 205 3.19 -29.85 4.19
N TYR A 206 1.98 -30.01 3.64
CA TYR A 206 0.91 -29.06 3.90
C TYR A 206 0.33 -29.20 5.32
N GLU A 207 0.47 -30.35 5.95
CA GLU A 207 0.00 -30.56 7.32
C GLU A 207 0.89 -29.83 8.32
N ASP A 208 2.21 -29.81 8.08
CA ASP A 208 3.17 -28.99 8.82
C ASP A 208 2.81 -27.50 8.75
N TYR A 209 2.44 -26.99 7.56
CA TYR A 209 1.91 -25.63 7.41
C TYR A 209 0.65 -25.39 8.25
N LEU A 210 -0.31 -26.33 8.24
CA LEU A 210 -1.56 -26.19 8.99
C LEU A 210 -1.35 -26.22 10.51
N ASN A 211 -0.25 -26.84 10.97
CA ASN A 211 0.13 -26.93 12.38
C ASN A 211 1.12 -25.82 12.81
N GLU A 212 1.45 -24.88 11.93
CA GLU A 212 2.29 -23.74 12.26
C GLU A 212 1.63 -22.88 13.35
N THR A 213 2.42 -22.55 14.38
CA THR A 213 1.95 -21.79 15.56
C THR A 213 2.54 -20.39 15.62
N ASN A 214 3.58 -20.11 14.82
CA ASN A 214 4.18 -18.80 14.72
C ASN A 214 3.33 -17.88 13.83
N ASN A 215 2.32 -17.26 14.44
CA ASN A 215 1.43 -16.33 13.76
C ASN A 215 2.17 -15.13 13.14
N ASN A 216 3.28 -14.68 13.73
CA ASN A 216 4.07 -13.58 13.19
C ASN A 216 4.75 -13.98 11.88
N LEU A 217 5.31 -15.19 11.82
CA LEU A 217 5.85 -15.74 10.58
C LEU A 217 4.75 -15.87 9.53
N LEU A 218 3.62 -16.47 9.87
CA LEU A 218 2.52 -16.66 8.92
C LEU A 218 2.04 -15.33 8.35
N ALA A 219 1.81 -14.33 9.20
CA ALA A 219 1.39 -13.00 8.78
C ALA A 219 2.44 -12.34 7.88
N GLN A 220 3.71 -12.38 8.28
CA GLN A 220 4.81 -11.81 7.50
C GLN A 220 4.96 -12.51 6.14
N ALA A 221 5.01 -13.85 6.11
CA ALA A 221 5.19 -14.64 4.91
C ALA A 221 3.99 -14.50 3.96
N MET A 222 2.76 -14.45 4.48
CA MET A 222 1.56 -14.20 3.70
C MET A 222 1.58 -12.80 3.09
N TYR A 223 1.95 -11.76 3.85
CA TYR A 223 2.10 -10.40 3.32
C TYR A 223 3.13 -10.34 2.19
N GLN A 224 4.29 -10.97 2.38
CA GLN A 224 5.34 -11.06 1.36
C GLN A 224 4.84 -11.79 0.11
N PHE A 225 4.06 -12.87 0.28
CA PHE A 225 3.51 -13.66 -0.81
C PHE A 225 2.43 -12.91 -1.61
N ILE A 226 1.50 -12.24 -0.93
CA ILE A 226 0.42 -11.46 -1.57
C ILE A 226 1.02 -10.32 -2.38
N THR A 227 1.92 -9.54 -1.78
CA THR A 227 2.58 -8.43 -2.47
C THR A 227 3.43 -8.92 -3.65
N PHE A 228 4.13 -10.04 -3.49
CA PHE A 228 4.92 -10.64 -4.57
C PHE A 228 4.05 -11.11 -5.73
N SER A 229 2.94 -11.80 -5.42
CA SER A 229 1.98 -12.28 -6.41
C SER A 229 1.25 -11.14 -7.14
N ALA A 230 1.06 -10.01 -6.47
CA ALA A 230 0.48 -8.80 -7.06
C ALA A 230 1.48 -7.98 -7.89
N GLY A 231 2.77 -8.34 -7.88
CA GLY A 231 3.84 -7.56 -8.53
C GLY A 231 4.12 -6.22 -7.84
N VAL A 232 3.78 -6.10 -6.56
CA VAL A 232 3.97 -4.88 -5.76
C VAL A 232 5.14 -5.07 -4.79
N SER A 233 5.91 -4.00 -4.59
CA SER A 233 6.97 -3.94 -3.57
C SER A 233 6.38 -4.23 -2.19
N ALA A 234 7.05 -5.05 -1.37
CA ALA A 234 6.63 -5.22 0.03
C ALA A 234 6.81 -3.93 0.87
N GLU A 235 7.51 -2.93 0.32
CA GLU A 235 7.81 -1.65 0.95
C GLU A 235 7.01 -0.50 0.33
N PHE A 236 6.01 -0.77 -0.53
CA PHE A 236 5.26 0.25 -1.26
C PHE A 236 4.67 1.36 -0.36
N ILE A 237 4.35 1.05 0.91
CA ILE A 237 3.86 2.05 1.87
C ILE A 237 4.92 3.13 2.13
N LYS A 238 6.21 2.78 2.13
CA LYS A 238 7.31 3.74 2.30
C LYS A 238 7.44 4.70 1.12
N GLU A 239 6.87 4.35 -0.03
CA GLU A 239 6.88 5.16 -1.25
C GLU A 239 5.77 6.23 -1.22
N PHE A 240 4.92 6.26 -0.18
CA PHE A 240 3.90 7.29 -0.06
C PHE A 240 4.52 8.66 0.27
N PRO A 241 4.09 9.75 -0.41
CA PRO A 241 4.67 11.09 -0.23
C PRO A 241 4.64 11.58 1.22
N GLU A 242 3.59 11.26 1.97
CA GLU A 242 3.49 11.62 3.38
C GLU A 242 4.53 10.88 4.25
N ILE A 243 4.86 9.63 3.91
CA ILE A 243 5.86 8.85 4.66
C ILE A 243 7.26 9.36 4.39
N GLU A 244 7.56 9.78 3.15
CA GLU A 244 8.83 10.43 2.81
C GLU A 244 9.06 11.69 3.67
N VAL A 245 8.06 12.56 3.77
CA VAL A 245 8.12 13.80 4.58
C VAL A 245 8.30 13.48 6.07
N LEU A 246 7.55 12.50 6.59
CA LEU A 246 7.68 12.08 7.99
C LEU A 246 9.06 11.48 8.29
N SER A 247 9.62 10.70 7.36
CA SER A 247 10.92 10.03 7.52
C SER A 247 12.09 11.01 7.55
N LYS A 248 12.10 12.01 6.66
CA LYS A 248 13.15 13.04 6.61
C LYS A 248 13.28 13.81 7.92
N LEU A 249 12.16 14.09 8.57
CA LEU A 249 12.14 14.86 9.82
C LEU A 249 12.58 14.05 11.04
N MET A 250 12.24 12.75 11.11
CA MET A 250 12.78 11.88 12.15
C MET A 250 14.31 11.75 12.09
N ALA A 251 14.91 11.93 10.90
CA ALA A 251 16.36 11.97 10.72
C ALA A 251 16.99 13.34 11.05
N GLU A 252 16.22 14.42 11.08
CA GLU A 252 16.70 15.77 11.48
C GLU A 252 16.60 16.02 13.00
N GLU A 253 15.75 15.28 13.72
CA GLU A 253 15.58 15.37 15.18
C GLU A 253 16.46 14.41 16.00
N GLY A 254 17.21 13.51 15.35
CA GLY A 254 18.12 12.54 15.99
C GLY A 254 19.59 12.88 15.82
#